data_AF-V2YCD7-F1
#
_entry.id   AF-V2YCD7-F1
#
_cell.length_a   1.000
_cell.length_b   1.000
_cell.length_c   1.000
_cell.angle_alpha   90.00
_cell.angle_beta   90.00
_cell.angle_gamma   90.00
#
_symmetry.space_group_name_H-M   'P 1'
#
loop_
_entity.id
_entity.type
_entity.pdbx_description
1 polymer ?
#
loop_
_entity_poly.entity_id
_entity_poly.type
_entity_poly.pdbx_seq_one_letter_code
_entity_poly.pdbx_strand_id
1 'polypeptide(L)'
;MADKKFPSLWIETGDDGKICVVMSGTYGPETHLPFVTPAEDLVAAAEIDYTAYRREIQRLYEGHPLFEPKLDISVSELEDLAAEALLLPSMLHEIDPLGFFELGNLLEQVLRMRDDSSASFLLHAGRRLLQALEVPIYTQIRLCNIMEMTFDGMERATQQERFEKLRGVYPKIAEFCDPARLDGYENVILPLPVDNVYQLRLVELMLYFRQEEQRIARCDCCWNYFIPKTKARALYCGRIFDGQSCKKRGANLKRRKGPEQDDALKLFKQLRDRMYARMLRYQDAPENHRDRLIPMTPIQYDEWETNARQARREYMAGKIKAEEFLRRIDTTHELARYDTVKQELPPEESFWQKRVAADLDFDPEQKYPASFMVLDLSKPTDNPQWQVFTKEELIQKDQDGHQSLREKYGKQPPASPDKSEKG
;
A
#
# COMPACT_ATOMS: atom_id res chain seq x y z
N MET A 1 -6.15 14.53 -49.33
CA MET A 1 -6.69 14.66 -47.97
C MET A 1 -6.41 13.34 -47.30
N ALA A 2 -5.36 13.25 -46.47
CA ALA A 2 -5.12 12.04 -45.68
C ALA A 2 -6.26 11.97 -44.65
N ASP A 3 -6.97 10.86 -44.60
CA ASP A 3 -8.00 10.62 -43.58
C ASP A 3 -7.39 10.89 -42.21
N LYS A 4 -7.92 11.89 -41.51
CA LYS A 4 -7.47 12.25 -40.18
C LYS A 4 -7.85 11.09 -39.26
N LYS A 5 -6.90 10.20 -38.94
CA LYS A 5 -7.12 9.14 -37.95
C LYS A 5 -7.47 9.80 -36.61
N PHE A 6 -8.54 9.34 -35.97
CA PHE A 6 -8.84 9.73 -34.60
C PHE A 6 -7.85 9.03 -33.68
N PRO A 7 -7.34 9.70 -32.63
CA PRO A 7 -6.50 9.05 -31.65
C PRO A 7 -7.25 7.86 -31.06
N SER A 8 -6.62 6.69 -31.03
CA SER A 8 -7.23 5.47 -30.51
C SER A 8 -6.23 4.65 -29.70
N LEU A 9 -6.78 3.96 -28.70
CA LEU A 9 -6.06 3.09 -27.78
C LEU A 9 -6.75 1.73 -27.80
N TRP A 10 -5.99 0.65 -27.95
CA TRP A 10 -6.52 -0.71 -27.86
C TRP A 10 -5.51 -1.68 -27.27
N ILE A 11 -6.03 -2.80 -26.80
CA ILE A 11 -5.23 -3.94 -26.32
C ILE A 11 -5.32 -5.04 -27.36
N GLU A 12 -4.18 -5.60 -27.74
CA GLU A 12 -4.06 -6.84 -28.51
C GLU A 12 -3.64 -7.98 -27.58
N THR A 13 -4.39 -9.07 -27.59
CA THR A 13 -4.11 -10.26 -26.77
C THR A 13 -3.30 -11.30 -27.57
N GLY A 14 -2.13 -11.68 -27.09
CA GLY A 14 -1.32 -12.76 -27.67
C GLY A 14 -1.66 -14.15 -27.12
N ASP A 15 -1.28 -15.19 -27.87
CA ASP A 15 -1.56 -16.60 -27.53
C ASP A 15 -0.84 -17.07 -26.24
N ASP A 16 0.19 -16.35 -25.80
CA ASP A 16 0.99 -16.67 -24.59
C ASP A 16 0.46 -16.00 -23.31
N GLY A 17 -0.75 -15.41 -23.36
CA GLY A 17 -1.37 -14.71 -22.24
C GLY A 17 -0.79 -13.31 -22.00
N LYS A 18 0.06 -12.81 -22.91
CA LYS A 18 0.52 -11.43 -22.90
C LYS A 18 -0.40 -10.52 -23.69
N ILE A 19 -0.28 -9.23 -23.40
CA ILE A 19 -0.95 -8.15 -24.08
C ILE A 19 0.07 -7.21 -24.70
N CYS A 20 -0.33 -6.57 -25.80
CA CYS A 20 0.34 -5.43 -26.39
C CYS A 20 -0.64 -4.26 -26.41
N VAL A 21 -0.25 -3.15 -25.80
CA VAL A 21 -1.03 -1.92 -25.87
C VAL A 21 -0.58 -1.14 -27.10
N VAL A 22 -1.55 -0.73 -27.92
CA VAL A 22 -1.29 -0.01 -29.15
C VAL A 22 -1.93 1.38 -29.08
N MET A 23 -1.11 2.38 -29.37
CA MET A 23 -1.49 3.79 -29.44
C MET A 23 -1.42 4.25 -30.89
N SER A 24 -2.53 4.77 -31.40
CA SER A 24 -2.57 5.43 -32.71
C SER A 24 -2.83 6.91 -32.50
N GLY A 25 -1.88 7.75 -32.87
CA GLY A 25 -2.04 9.21 -32.83
C GLY A 25 -2.77 9.77 -34.05
N THR A 26 -3.12 11.05 -34.00
CA THR A 26 -3.63 11.81 -35.15
C THR A 26 -2.64 11.89 -36.30
N TYR A 27 -1.35 11.87 -35.99
CA TYR A 27 -0.25 11.99 -36.93
C TYR A 27 0.85 10.99 -36.55
N GLY A 28 1.28 10.17 -37.50
CA GLY A 28 2.40 9.23 -37.32
C GLY A 28 2.00 7.75 -37.31
N PRO A 29 3.00 6.86 -37.26
CA PRO A 29 2.77 5.42 -37.17
C PRO A 29 2.21 5.02 -35.80
N GLU A 30 1.57 3.86 -35.75
CA GLU A 30 1.14 3.25 -34.50
C GLU A 30 2.33 2.91 -33.62
N THR A 31 2.19 3.14 -32.32
CA THR A 31 3.19 2.81 -31.31
C THR A 31 2.73 1.60 -30.53
N HIS A 32 3.53 0.54 -30.55
CA HIS A 32 3.28 -0.70 -29.83
C HIS A 32 4.15 -0.74 -28.58
N LEU A 33 3.53 -0.89 -27.41
CA LEU A 33 4.26 -1.13 -26.18
C LEU A 33 4.78 -2.59 -26.13
N PRO A 34 5.83 -2.87 -25.34
CA PRO A 34 6.34 -4.23 -25.20
C PRO A 34 5.25 -5.21 -24.75
N PHE A 35 5.33 -6.45 -25.24
CA PHE A 35 4.46 -7.52 -24.77
C PHE A 35 4.72 -7.82 -23.29
N VAL A 36 3.68 -7.66 -22.47
CA VAL A 36 3.70 -7.89 -21.02
C VAL A 36 2.46 -8.67 -20.61
N THR A 37 2.48 -9.33 -19.46
CA THR A 37 1.23 -9.90 -18.95
C THR A 37 0.35 -8.82 -18.31
N PRO A 38 -0.98 -9.00 -18.23
CA PRO A 38 -1.84 -8.06 -17.52
C PRO A 38 -1.41 -7.81 -16.07
N ALA A 39 -0.91 -8.85 -15.38
CA ALA A 39 -0.41 -8.70 -14.02
C ALA A 39 0.85 -7.84 -13.94
N GLU A 40 1.75 -7.95 -14.92
CA GLU A 40 2.99 -7.16 -14.98
C GLU A 40 2.68 -5.69 -15.18
N ASP A 41 1.79 -5.37 -16.12
CA ASP A 41 1.44 -3.97 -16.43
C ASP A 41 0.65 -3.31 -15.29
N LEU A 42 -0.30 -4.01 -14.67
CA LEU A 42 -1.04 -3.52 -13.50
C LEU A 42 -0.10 -3.19 -12.33
N VAL A 43 0.89 -4.05 -12.05
CA VAL A 43 1.88 -3.80 -11.00
C VAL A 43 2.80 -2.62 -11.35
N ALA A 44 3.22 -2.51 -12.62
CA ALA A 44 4.04 -1.39 -13.08
C ALA A 44 3.29 -0.06 -12.97
N ALA A 45 2.04 -0.01 -13.43
CA ALA A 45 1.18 1.17 -13.40
C ALA A 45 0.91 1.67 -11.98
N ALA A 46 0.66 0.77 -11.04
CA ALA A 46 0.47 1.09 -9.63
C ALA A 46 1.72 1.64 -8.93
N GLU A 47 2.91 1.52 -9.56
CA GLU A 47 4.20 1.91 -8.97
C GLU A 47 4.85 3.12 -9.65
N ILE A 48 4.21 3.73 -10.65
CA ILE A 48 4.68 4.96 -11.28
C ILE A 48 4.84 6.07 -10.23
N ASP A 49 5.99 6.72 -10.20
CA ASP A 49 6.26 7.82 -9.26
C ASP A 49 5.88 9.17 -9.86
N TYR A 50 4.66 9.64 -9.58
CA TYR A 50 4.21 10.98 -9.98
C TYR A 50 4.62 12.10 -9.01
N THR A 51 5.48 11.85 -8.01
CA THR A 51 5.78 12.85 -6.95
C THR A 51 6.28 14.17 -7.52
N ALA A 52 7.22 14.12 -8.46
CA ALA A 52 7.76 15.32 -9.12
C ALA A 52 6.71 16.01 -10.01
N TYR A 53 5.95 15.22 -10.77
CA TYR A 53 4.92 15.72 -11.68
C TYR A 53 3.77 16.40 -10.92
N ARG A 54 3.26 15.78 -9.86
CA ARG A 54 2.24 16.32 -8.96
C ARG A 54 2.70 17.63 -8.32
N ARG A 55 3.97 17.74 -7.93
CA ARG A 55 4.53 18.98 -7.36
C ARG A 55 4.47 20.13 -8.36
N GLU A 56 4.78 19.90 -9.64
CA GLU A 56 4.70 20.94 -10.65
C GLU A 56 3.26 21.38 -10.95
N ILE A 57 2.30 20.45 -10.97
CA ILE A 57 0.88 20.80 -11.07
C ILE A 57 0.44 21.65 -9.87
N GLN A 58 0.84 21.25 -8.66
CA GLN A 58 0.52 21.99 -7.43
C GLN A 58 1.16 23.39 -7.44
N ARG A 59 2.40 23.53 -7.93
CA ARG A 59 3.05 24.83 -8.13
C ARG A 59 2.21 25.75 -9.02
N LEU A 60 1.61 25.22 -10.10
CA LEU A 60 0.74 26.01 -10.96
C LEU A 60 -0.57 26.41 -10.26
N TYR A 61 -1.20 25.52 -9.51
CA TYR A 61 -2.41 25.87 -8.74
C TYR A 61 -2.16 26.95 -7.70
N GLU A 62 -1.04 26.87 -6.99
CA GLU A 62 -0.76 27.74 -5.82
C GLU A 62 -0.07 29.06 -6.20
N GLY A 63 0.74 29.05 -7.26
CA GLY A 63 1.64 30.16 -7.59
C GLY A 63 1.37 30.86 -8.92
N HIS A 64 0.48 30.34 -9.78
CA HIS A 64 0.27 30.97 -11.09
C HIS A 64 -0.66 32.20 -10.98
N PRO A 65 -0.31 33.36 -11.59
CA PRO A 65 -1.10 34.59 -11.49
C PRO A 65 -2.58 34.47 -11.89
N LEU A 66 -2.92 33.53 -12.77
CA LEU A 66 -4.32 33.25 -13.15
C LEU A 66 -5.20 32.87 -11.94
N PHE A 67 -4.64 32.22 -10.91
CA PHE A 67 -5.37 31.76 -9.73
C PHE A 67 -5.27 32.72 -8.54
N GLU A 68 -4.57 33.85 -8.69
CA GLU A 68 -4.53 34.87 -7.65
C GLU A 68 -5.91 35.52 -7.45
N PRO A 69 -6.33 35.79 -6.20
CA PRO A 69 -7.60 36.46 -5.94
C PRO A 69 -7.61 37.90 -6.48
N LYS A 70 -8.25 38.10 -7.65
CA LYS A 70 -8.43 39.41 -8.27
C LYS A 70 -9.72 39.50 -9.07
N LEU A 71 -10.15 40.74 -9.34
CA LEU A 71 -11.38 41.03 -10.08
C LEU A 71 -11.20 40.87 -11.59
N ASP A 72 -10.06 41.31 -12.12
CA ASP A 72 -9.76 41.28 -13.55
C ASP A 72 -8.79 40.14 -13.86
N ILE A 73 -9.27 39.15 -14.62
CA ILE A 73 -8.46 38.02 -15.11
C ILE A 73 -8.10 38.31 -16.56
N SER A 74 -6.81 38.24 -16.89
CA SER A 74 -6.36 38.57 -18.25
C SER A 74 -6.27 37.32 -19.13
N VAL A 75 -6.48 37.51 -20.44
CA VAL A 75 -6.26 36.44 -21.44
C VAL A 75 -4.79 36.03 -21.47
N SER A 76 -3.87 36.97 -21.31
CA SER A 76 -2.42 36.70 -21.26
C SER A 76 -2.07 35.70 -20.15
N GLU A 77 -2.71 35.79 -18.98
CA GLU A 77 -2.47 34.84 -17.89
C GLU A 77 -2.96 33.42 -18.24
N LEU A 78 -4.02 33.28 -19.04
CA LEU A 78 -4.44 31.97 -19.51
C LEU A 78 -3.47 31.43 -20.56
N GLU A 79 -2.98 32.29 -21.45
CA GLU A 79 -1.98 31.93 -22.47
C GLU A 79 -0.66 31.49 -21.84
N ASP A 80 -0.19 32.23 -20.81
CA ASP A 80 1.00 31.91 -20.04
C ASP A 80 0.83 30.56 -19.30
N LEU A 81 -0.31 30.36 -18.63
CA LEU A 81 -0.62 29.09 -17.98
C LEU A 81 -0.61 27.94 -18.99
N ALA A 82 -1.23 28.13 -20.16
CA ALA A 82 -1.28 27.12 -21.20
C ALA A 82 0.13 26.76 -21.71
N ALA A 83 1.00 27.76 -21.87
CA ALA A 83 2.39 27.54 -22.28
C ALA A 83 3.16 26.71 -21.24
N GLU A 84 3.02 27.00 -19.94
CA GLU A 84 3.63 26.19 -18.88
C GLU A 84 3.02 24.78 -18.81
N ALA A 85 1.69 24.67 -18.84
CA ALA A 85 0.96 23.41 -18.72
C ALA A 85 1.29 22.43 -19.86
N LEU A 86 1.48 22.92 -21.08
CA LEU A 86 1.79 22.10 -22.26
C LEU A 86 3.19 21.47 -22.20
N LEU A 87 4.10 21.97 -21.36
CA LEU A 87 5.44 21.39 -21.18
C LEU A 87 5.43 20.21 -20.20
N LEU A 88 4.52 20.20 -19.23
CA LEU A 88 4.50 19.21 -18.15
C LEU A 88 4.34 17.75 -18.60
N PRO A 89 3.54 17.40 -19.63
CA PRO A 89 3.44 16.02 -20.11
C PRO A 89 4.80 15.38 -20.46
N SER A 90 5.80 16.18 -20.87
CA SER A 90 7.14 15.66 -21.20
C SER A 90 7.81 14.93 -20.03
N MET A 91 7.46 15.26 -18.78
CA MET A 91 7.95 14.56 -17.58
C MET A 91 7.48 13.11 -17.50
N LEU A 92 6.39 12.76 -18.20
CA LEU A 92 5.80 11.43 -18.21
C LEU A 92 6.29 10.56 -19.35
N HIS A 93 6.96 11.11 -20.36
CA HIS A 93 7.28 10.39 -21.60
C HIS A 93 8.00 9.06 -21.38
N GLU A 94 8.93 9.02 -20.41
CA GLU A 94 9.70 7.81 -20.10
C GLU A 94 9.04 6.91 -19.04
N ILE A 95 8.36 7.49 -18.05
CA ILE A 95 7.83 6.74 -16.90
C ILE A 95 6.38 6.28 -17.09
N ASP A 96 5.62 6.96 -17.94
CA ASP A 96 4.21 6.71 -18.23
C ASP A 96 3.86 7.14 -19.67
N PRO A 97 4.26 6.35 -20.68
CA PRO A 97 3.97 6.67 -22.07
C PRO A 97 2.47 6.72 -22.39
N LEU A 98 1.64 6.00 -21.63
CA LEU A 98 0.19 5.98 -21.79
C LEU A 98 -0.44 7.29 -21.29
N GLY A 99 -0.06 7.74 -20.10
CA GLY A 99 -0.48 9.04 -19.57
C GLY A 99 0.01 10.18 -20.46
N PHE A 100 1.26 10.13 -20.94
CA PHE A 100 1.77 11.09 -21.92
C PHE A 100 0.90 11.17 -23.18
N PHE A 101 0.56 10.02 -23.76
CA PHE A 101 -0.31 9.94 -24.94
C PHE A 101 -1.72 10.49 -24.68
N GLU A 102 -2.33 10.10 -23.56
CA GLU A 102 -3.68 10.55 -23.17
C GLU A 102 -3.74 12.06 -22.95
N LEU A 103 -2.73 12.63 -22.28
CA LEU A 103 -2.62 14.06 -22.04
C LEU A 103 -2.57 14.87 -23.34
N GLY A 104 -1.89 14.36 -24.38
CA GLY A 104 -1.86 15.01 -25.69
C GLY A 104 -3.26 15.28 -26.24
N ASN A 105 -4.16 14.30 -26.10
CA ASN A 105 -5.55 14.42 -26.57
C ASN A 105 -6.39 15.30 -25.63
N LEU A 106 -6.26 15.13 -24.31
CA LEU A 106 -7.03 15.88 -23.32
C LEU A 106 -6.70 17.38 -23.36
N LEU A 107 -5.43 17.74 -23.44
CA LEU A 107 -5.00 19.14 -23.51
C LEU A 107 -5.46 19.79 -24.82
N GLU A 108 -5.39 19.09 -25.95
CA GLU A 108 -5.93 19.59 -27.22
C GLU A 108 -7.46 19.86 -27.13
N GLN A 109 -8.21 18.99 -26.44
CA GLN A 109 -9.64 19.19 -26.21
C GLN A 109 -9.92 20.40 -25.32
N VAL A 110 -9.15 20.58 -24.24
CA VAL A 110 -9.31 21.73 -23.33
C VAL A 110 -8.97 23.04 -24.04
N LEU A 111 -7.93 23.08 -24.88
CA LEU A 111 -7.56 24.27 -25.66
C LEU A 111 -8.61 24.65 -26.72
N ARG A 112 -9.49 23.71 -27.11
CA ARG A 112 -10.61 23.95 -28.04
C ARG A 112 -11.90 24.38 -27.34
N MET A 113 -11.87 24.55 -26.03
CA MET A 113 -13.04 25.00 -25.27
C MET A 113 -13.53 26.35 -25.79
N ARG A 114 -14.83 26.45 -26.05
CA ARG A 114 -15.44 27.70 -26.51
C ARG A 114 -15.71 28.61 -25.34
N ASP A 115 -15.43 29.88 -25.53
CA ASP A 115 -15.82 30.94 -24.60
C ASP A 115 -17.35 30.88 -24.39
N ASP A 116 -17.76 30.66 -23.14
CA ASP A 116 -19.16 30.60 -22.72
C ASP A 116 -19.72 31.98 -22.37
N SER A 117 -18.95 33.05 -22.61
CA SER A 117 -19.24 34.43 -22.27
C SER A 117 -19.41 34.68 -20.76
N SER A 118 -19.01 33.73 -19.90
CA SER A 118 -19.01 33.94 -18.46
C SER A 118 -17.78 34.75 -18.04
N ALA A 119 -17.94 35.61 -17.03
CA ALA A 119 -16.81 36.33 -16.43
C ALA A 119 -15.75 35.38 -15.83
N SER A 120 -16.14 34.14 -15.52
CA SER A 120 -15.29 33.08 -14.98
C SER A 120 -14.62 32.21 -16.04
N PHE A 121 -14.87 32.43 -17.34
CA PHE A 121 -14.43 31.53 -18.41
C PHE A 121 -12.93 31.26 -18.35
N LEU A 122 -12.11 32.30 -18.24
CA LEU A 122 -10.64 32.18 -18.22
C LEU A 122 -10.15 31.34 -17.03
N LEU A 123 -10.73 31.57 -15.83
CA LEU A 123 -10.42 30.80 -14.64
C LEU A 123 -10.83 29.34 -14.78
N HIS A 124 -12.02 29.09 -15.35
CA HIS A 124 -12.52 27.74 -15.60
C HIS A 124 -11.66 27.01 -16.63
N ALA A 125 -11.28 27.67 -17.73
CA ALA A 125 -10.40 27.11 -18.75
C ALA A 125 -9.03 26.73 -18.15
N GLY A 126 -8.43 27.63 -17.36
CA GLY A 126 -7.17 27.36 -16.66
C GLY A 126 -7.27 26.21 -15.66
N ARG A 127 -8.35 26.15 -14.87
CA ARG A 127 -8.60 25.02 -13.96
C ARG A 127 -8.78 23.72 -14.74
N ARG A 128 -9.45 23.74 -15.89
CA ARG A 128 -9.67 22.56 -16.74
C ARG A 128 -8.36 22.06 -17.36
N LEU A 129 -7.42 22.96 -17.67
CA LEU A 129 -6.06 22.57 -18.09
C LEU A 129 -5.34 21.81 -16.99
N LEU A 130 -5.33 22.34 -15.76
CA LEU A 130 -4.67 21.65 -14.64
C LEU A 130 -5.37 20.35 -14.26
N GLN A 131 -6.71 20.29 -14.30
CA GLN A 131 -7.46 19.04 -14.10
C GLN A 131 -7.15 17.98 -15.16
N ALA A 132 -6.89 18.38 -16.42
CA ALA A 132 -6.47 17.44 -17.45
C ALA A 132 -5.09 16.84 -17.13
N LEU A 133 -4.15 17.65 -16.64
CA LEU A 133 -2.83 17.18 -16.19
C LEU A 133 -2.92 16.21 -15.00
N GLU A 134 -3.94 16.31 -14.16
CA GLU A 134 -4.13 15.39 -13.04
C GLU A 134 -4.68 14.01 -13.45
N VAL A 135 -5.15 13.83 -14.70
CA VAL A 135 -5.81 12.58 -15.12
C VAL A 135 -4.93 11.33 -14.92
N PRO A 136 -3.64 11.29 -15.31
CA PRO A 136 -2.79 10.12 -15.06
C PRO A 136 -2.65 9.80 -13.57
N ILE A 137 -2.55 10.84 -12.73
CA ILE A 137 -2.47 10.71 -11.27
C ILE A 137 -3.75 10.07 -10.71
N TYR A 138 -4.93 10.56 -11.11
CA TYR A 138 -6.20 9.98 -10.67
C TYR A 138 -6.41 8.56 -11.21
N THR A 139 -5.99 8.28 -12.45
CA THR A 139 -6.02 6.93 -13.02
C THR A 139 -5.20 5.96 -12.16
N GLN A 140 -4.01 6.35 -11.72
CA GLN A 140 -3.21 5.54 -10.81
C GLN A 140 -3.87 5.40 -9.43
N ILE A 141 -4.39 6.48 -8.84
CA ILE A 141 -5.08 6.42 -7.54
C ILE A 141 -6.22 5.42 -7.58
N ARG A 142 -7.08 5.49 -8.59
CA ARG A 142 -8.20 4.56 -8.77
C ARG A 142 -7.72 3.13 -8.88
N LEU A 143 -6.68 2.88 -9.67
CA LEU A 143 -6.07 1.56 -9.79
C LEU A 143 -5.55 1.07 -8.44
N CYS A 144 -4.77 1.88 -7.72
CA CYS A 144 -4.24 1.54 -6.40
C CYS A 144 -5.35 1.23 -5.39
N ASN A 145 -6.44 2.01 -5.39
CA ASN A 145 -7.60 1.79 -4.53
C ASN A 145 -8.35 0.50 -4.89
N ILE A 146 -8.49 0.17 -6.18
CA ILE A 146 -9.01 -1.13 -6.62
C ILE A 146 -8.10 -2.27 -6.14
N MET A 147 -6.79 -2.15 -6.34
CA MET A 147 -5.81 -3.16 -5.95
C MET A 147 -5.73 -3.34 -4.43
N GLU A 148 -5.89 -2.27 -3.66
CA GLU A 148 -5.98 -2.25 -2.20
C GLU A 148 -7.13 -3.15 -1.74
N MET A 149 -8.32 -2.91 -2.26
CA MET A 149 -9.51 -3.67 -1.85
C MET A 149 -9.49 -5.10 -2.39
N THR A 150 -8.92 -5.32 -3.57
CA THR A 150 -8.98 -6.61 -4.27
C THR A 150 -7.88 -7.58 -3.85
N PHE A 151 -6.65 -7.10 -3.66
CA PHE A 151 -5.47 -7.97 -3.50
C PHE A 151 -4.89 -8.00 -2.09
N ASP A 152 -5.12 -6.96 -1.29
CA ASP A 152 -4.61 -6.91 0.07
C ASP A 152 -5.24 -8.00 0.96
N GLY A 153 -4.40 -8.74 1.68
CA GLY A 153 -4.81 -9.89 2.50
C GLY A 153 -5.28 -11.13 1.71
N MET A 154 -5.23 -11.09 0.38
CA MET A 154 -5.78 -12.12 -0.52
C MET A 154 -4.68 -13.03 -1.12
N GLU A 155 -3.57 -13.27 -0.41
CA GLU A 155 -2.44 -14.05 -0.97
C GLU A 155 -2.76 -15.53 -1.21
N ARG A 156 -3.79 -16.07 -0.53
CA ARG A 156 -4.26 -17.45 -0.70
C ARG A 156 -5.53 -17.57 -1.53
N ALA A 157 -6.14 -16.44 -1.88
CA ALA A 157 -7.38 -16.42 -2.62
C ALA A 157 -7.16 -16.79 -4.09
N THR A 158 -8.13 -17.50 -4.64
CA THR A 158 -8.32 -17.71 -6.07
C THR A 158 -8.68 -16.40 -6.76
N GLN A 159 -8.61 -16.38 -8.09
CA GLN A 159 -9.00 -15.21 -8.88
C GLN A 159 -10.49 -14.92 -8.75
N GLN A 160 -11.33 -15.97 -8.67
CA GLN A 160 -12.75 -15.82 -8.38
C GLN A 160 -12.98 -15.14 -7.03
N GLU A 161 -12.34 -15.59 -5.96
CA GLU A 161 -12.51 -14.98 -4.62
C GLU A 161 -12.07 -13.51 -4.60
N ARG A 162 -11.03 -13.14 -5.35
CA ARG A 162 -10.59 -11.74 -5.50
C ARG A 162 -11.61 -10.92 -6.28
N PHE A 163 -12.15 -11.48 -7.35
CA PHE A 163 -13.19 -10.84 -8.13
C PHE A 163 -14.48 -10.65 -7.33
N GLU A 164 -14.88 -11.63 -6.51
CA GLU A 164 -16.02 -11.48 -5.58
C GLU A 164 -15.77 -10.37 -4.56
N LYS A 165 -14.54 -10.24 -4.04
CA LYS A 165 -14.18 -9.13 -3.14
C LYS A 165 -14.29 -7.78 -3.86
N LEU A 166 -13.79 -7.68 -5.10
CA LEU A 166 -13.97 -6.48 -5.93
C LEU A 166 -15.45 -6.17 -6.13
N ARG A 167 -16.28 -7.17 -6.46
CA ARG A 167 -17.72 -7.02 -6.66
C ARG A 167 -18.43 -6.53 -5.40
N GLY A 168 -18.02 -7.01 -4.23
CA GLY A 168 -18.57 -6.57 -2.95
C GLY A 168 -18.30 -5.09 -2.63
N VAL A 169 -17.14 -4.57 -3.05
CA VAL A 169 -16.72 -3.19 -2.73
C VAL A 169 -17.07 -2.20 -3.84
N TYR A 170 -16.78 -2.54 -5.10
CA TYR A 170 -16.98 -1.69 -6.28
C TYR A 170 -17.81 -2.41 -7.36
N PRO A 171 -19.13 -2.58 -7.17
CA PRO A 171 -19.96 -3.41 -8.05
C PRO A 171 -19.98 -2.93 -9.51
N LYS A 172 -20.01 -1.62 -9.75
CA LYS A 172 -19.97 -1.05 -11.11
C LYS A 172 -18.64 -1.33 -11.83
N ILE A 173 -17.53 -1.36 -11.08
CA ILE A 173 -16.22 -1.70 -11.62
C ILE A 173 -16.15 -3.18 -11.92
N ALA A 174 -16.67 -4.03 -11.03
CA ALA A 174 -16.73 -5.47 -11.24
C ALA A 174 -17.59 -5.86 -12.44
N GLU A 175 -18.71 -5.18 -12.70
CA GLU A 175 -19.53 -5.37 -13.90
C GLU A 175 -18.76 -5.10 -15.20
N PHE A 176 -17.89 -4.09 -15.20
CA PHE A 176 -17.01 -3.84 -16.33
C PHE A 176 -15.94 -4.92 -16.45
N CYS A 177 -15.32 -5.29 -15.33
CA CYS A 177 -14.17 -6.20 -15.28
C CYS A 177 -14.56 -7.70 -15.29
N ASP A 178 -15.83 -8.04 -15.56
CA ASP A 178 -16.30 -9.41 -15.46
C ASP A 178 -15.62 -10.31 -16.50
N PRO A 179 -14.83 -11.33 -16.08
CA PRO A 179 -14.11 -12.19 -17.01
C PRO A 179 -15.05 -12.99 -17.93
N ALA A 180 -16.33 -13.19 -17.57
CA ALA A 180 -17.32 -13.85 -18.42
C ALA A 180 -17.61 -13.08 -19.72
N ARG A 181 -17.30 -11.78 -19.76
CA ARG A 181 -17.42 -10.96 -20.98
C ARG A 181 -16.46 -11.39 -22.09
N LEU A 182 -15.45 -12.18 -21.75
CA LEU A 182 -14.48 -12.76 -22.67
C LEU A 182 -14.87 -14.18 -23.10
N ASP A 183 -16.02 -14.70 -22.67
CA ASP A 183 -16.49 -16.02 -23.07
C ASP A 183 -16.79 -16.05 -24.57
N GLY A 184 -16.30 -17.10 -25.25
CA GLY A 184 -16.37 -17.22 -26.71
C GLY A 184 -15.17 -16.66 -27.49
N TYR A 185 -14.18 -16.08 -26.81
CA TYR A 185 -12.99 -15.49 -27.42
C TYR A 185 -11.68 -16.25 -27.16
N GLU A 186 -11.79 -17.51 -26.75
CA GLU A 186 -10.68 -18.35 -26.24
C GLU A 186 -9.52 -18.58 -27.22
N ASN A 187 -9.68 -18.24 -28.51
CA ASN A 187 -8.67 -18.45 -29.55
C ASN A 187 -8.63 -17.30 -30.58
N VAL A 188 -9.12 -16.10 -30.24
CA VAL A 188 -9.14 -14.95 -31.15
C VAL A 188 -8.33 -13.82 -30.54
N ILE A 189 -7.30 -13.36 -31.25
CA ILE A 189 -6.64 -12.08 -30.96
C ILE A 189 -7.70 -10.99 -31.13
N LEU A 190 -8.15 -10.42 -30.01
CA LEU A 190 -9.11 -9.32 -30.04
C LEU A 190 -8.36 -8.00 -29.92
N PRO A 191 -8.48 -7.09 -30.89
CA PRO A 191 -8.28 -5.69 -30.62
C PRO A 191 -9.45 -5.22 -29.75
N LEU A 192 -9.20 -4.96 -28.47
CA LEU A 192 -10.18 -4.40 -27.55
C LEU A 192 -10.00 -2.87 -27.50
N PRO A 193 -10.84 -2.08 -28.20
CA PRO A 193 -10.75 -0.63 -28.14
C PRO A 193 -11.15 -0.12 -26.75
N VAL A 194 -10.46 0.93 -26.31
CA VAL A 194 -10.71 1.61 -25.04
C VAL A 194 -10.67 3.12 -25.24
N ASP A 195 -11.48 3.84 -24.47
CA ASP A 195 -11.69 5.28 -24.59
C ASP A 195 -10.58 6.08 -23.89
N ASN A 196 -9.97 5.51 -22.85
CA ASN A 196 -8.99 6.18 -21.99
C ASN A 196 -8.11 5.15 -21.24
N VAL A 197 -7.03 5.64 -20.62
CA VAL A 197 -6.07 4.80 -19.88
C VAL A 197 -6.73 4.15 -18.66
N TYR A 198 -7.70 4.80 -18.03
CA TYR A 198 -8.43 4.19 -16.93
C TYR A 198 -9.22 2.95 -17.36
N GLN A 199 -9.95 3.03 -18.48
CA GLN A 199 -10.65 1.89 -19.05
C GLN A 199 -9.68 0.79 -19.49
N LEU A 200 -8.50 1.16 -20.01
CA LEU A 200 -7.42 0.22 -20.28
C LEU A 200 -7.06 -0.58 -19.03
N ARG A 201 -6.86 0.07 -17.87
CA ARG A 201 -6.59 -0.62 -16.58
C ARG A 201 -7.71 -1.58 -16.17
N LEU A 202 -8.96 -1.24 -16.47
CA LEU A 202 -10.10 -2.12 -16.19
C LEU A 202 -10.13 -3.34 -17.12
N VAL A 203 -9.77 -3.19 -18.39
CA VAL A 203 -9.64 -4.33 -19.31
C VAL A 203 -8.48 -5.24 -18.90
N GLU A 204 -7.36 -4.69 -18.43
CA GLU A 204 -6.27 -5.47 -17.86
C GLU A 204 -6.70 -6.26 -16.62
N LEU A 205 -7.50 -5.66 -15.73
CA LEU A 205 -8.10 -6.38 -14.60
C LEU A 205 -9.01 -7.51 -15.05
N MET A 206 -9.84 -7.28 -16.07
CA MET A 206 -10.71 -8.31 -16.66
C MET A 206 -9.90 -9.50 -17.19
N LEU A 207 -8.82 -9.23 -17.95
CA LEU A 207 -7.90 -10.25 -18.45
C LEU A 207 -7.17 -10.96 -17.32
N TYR A 208 -6.77 -10.22 -16.28
CA TYR A 208 -6.12 -10.76 -15.09
C TYR A 208 -7.03 -11.72 -14.31
N PHE A 209 -8.32 -11.44 -14.18
CA PHE A 209 -9.26 -12.33 -13.49
C PHE A 209 -9.56 -13.62 -14.27
N ARG A 210 -9.40 -13.61 -15.60
CA ARG A 210 -9.61 -14.80 -16.45
C ARG A 210 -8.49 -15.83 -16.36
N GLN A 211 -7.26 -15.39 -16.10
CA GLN A 211 -6.09 -16.27 -16.04
C GLN A 211 -5.83 -16.82 -14.62
N GLU A 212 -5.22 -18.01 -14.51
CA GLU A 212 -4.88 -18.65 -13.23
C GLU A 212 -3.36 -18.81 -12.98
N GLU A 213 -2.52 -18.34 -13.90
CA GLU A 213 -1.07 -18.57 -13.90
C GLU A 213 -0.31 -17.60 -12.99
N GLN A 214 -0.67 -16.33 -13.05
CA GLN A 214 -0.06 -15.26 -12.29
C GLN A 214 -1.02 -14.73 -11.22
N ARG A 215 -0.43 -14.27 -10.14
CA ARG A 215 -1.16 -13.61 -9.05
C ARG A 215 -0.40 -12.38 -8.63
N ILE A 216 -1.15 -11.34 -8.29
CA ILE A 216 -0.62 -10.16 -7.61
C ILE A 216 -0.72 -10.42 -6.11
N ALA A 217 0.35 -10.07 -5.39
CA ALA A 217 0.44 -10.14 -3.93
C ALA A 217 1.02 -8.84 -3.39
N ARG A 218 0.69 -8.49 -2.16
CA ARG A 218 1.26 -7.34 -1.47
C ARG A 218 2.42 -7.75 -0.58
N CYS A 219 3.49 -6.96 -0.58
CA CYS A 219 4.66 -7.25 0.24
C CYS A 219 4.46 -6.74 1.68
N ASP A 220 4.47 -7.64 2.68
CA ASP A 220 4.43 -7.28 4.11
C ASP A 220 5.55 -6.29 4.49
N CYS A 221 6.69 -6.32 3.79
CA CYS A 221 7.86 -5.53 4.14
C CYS A 221 7.83 -4.10 3.59
N CYS A 222 7.51 -3.91 2.31
CA CYS A 222 7.58 -2.62 1.64
C CYS A 222 6.23 -2.10 1.14
N TRP A 223 5.14 -2.82 1.42
CA TRP A 223 3.76 -2.52 0.98
C TRP A 223 3.47 -2.52 -0.50
N ASN A 224 4.49 -2.57 -1.36
CA ASN A 224 4.26 -2.60 -2.80
C ASN A 224 3.77 -3.97 -3.31
N TYR A 225 3.14 -3.95 -4.48
CA TYR A 225 2.67 -5.13 -5.19
C TYR A 225 3.80 -5.87 -5.91
N PHE A 226 3.64 -7.18 -6.07
CA PHE A 226 4.56 -8.01 -6.83
C PHE A 226 3.89 -9.30 -7.31
N ILE A 227 4.49 -9.92 -8.32
CA ILE A 227 4.06 -11.24 -8.83
C ILE A 227 4.95 -12.33 -8.20
N PRO A 228 4.38 -13.25 -7.39
CA PRO A 228 5.13 -14.38 -6.86
C PRO A 228 5.58 -15.35 -7.95
N LYS A 229 6.83 -15.82 -7.87
CA LYS A 229 7.41 -16.77 -8.83
C LYS A 229 6.84 -18.20 -8.75
N THR A 230 6.11 -18.52 -7.69
CA THR A 230 5.58 -19.87 -7.45
C THR A 230 4.15 -19.77 -6.94
N LYS A 231 3.40 -20.87 -7.00
CA LYS A 231 2.04 -20.98 -6.44
C LYS A 231 2.03 -21.00 -4.89
N ALA A 232 3.16 -21.23 -4.22
CA ALA A 232 3.24 -21.23 -2.76
C ALA A 232 3.19 -19.81 -2.17
N ARG A 233 2.44 -19.57 -1.08
CA ARG A 233 2.26 -18.23 -0.48
C ARG A 233 3.59 -17.47 -0.35
N ALA A 234 3.65 -16.27 -0.93
CA ALA A 234 4.80 -15.38 -0.82
C ALA A 234 4.40 -14.10 -0.09
N LEU A 235 5.10 -13.79 1.00
CA LEU A 235 4.85 -12.61 1.85
C LEU A 235 5.74 -11.42 1.49
N TYR A 236 6.84 -11.66 0.78
CA TYR A 236 7.87 -10.66 0.54
C TYR A 236 8.35 -10.69 -0.92
N CYS A 237 8.46 -9.51 -1.51
CA CYS A 237 9.03 -9.33 -2.83
C CYS A 237 10.57 -9.50 -2.83
N GLY A 238 11.16 -9.53 -4.02
CA GLY A 238 12.61 -9.66 -4.22
C GLY A 238 13.41 -8.35 -4.15
N ARG A 239 12.74 -7.19 -4.04
CA ARG A 239 13.39 -5.86 -4.12
C ARG A 239 14.41 -5.67 -3.01
N ILE A 240 15.44 -4.91 -3.31
CA ILE A 240 16.56 -4.60 -2.41
C ILE A 240 16.43 -3.15 -1.97
N PHE A 241 16.42 -2.93 -0.66
CA PHE A 241 16.47 -1.61 -0.03
C PHE A 241 17.63 -1.60 0.97
N ASP A 242 18.47 -0.57 0.92
CA ASP A 242 19.60 -0.40 1.85
C ASP A 242 20.51 -1.65 1.90
N GLY A 243 20.77 -2.26 0.73
CA GLY A 243 21.60 -3.47 0.60
C GLY A 243 20.96 -4.78 1.09
N GLN A 244 19.68 -4.78 1.50
CA GLN A 244 18.97 -5.99 1.92
C GLN A 244 17.67 -6.20 1.15
N SER A 245 17.38 -7.46 0.79
CA SER A 245 16.12 -7.79 0.15
C SER A 245 14.94 -7.75 1.14
N CYS A 246 13.74 -7.43 0.65
CA CYS A 246 12.50 -7.52 1.43
C CYS A 246 12.30 -8.90 2.06
N LYS A 247 12.73 -9.98 1.39
CA LYS A 247 12.71 -11.34 1.97
C LYS A 247 13.56 -11.46 3.24
N LYS A 248 14.78 -10.91 3.24
CA LYS A 248 15.68 -10.95 4.40
C LYS A 248 15.23 -9.98 5.49
N ARG A 249 14.98 -8.72 5.11
CA ARG A 249 14.59 -7.64 6.02
C ARG A 249 13.22 -7.88 6.63
N GLY A 250 12.21 -8.19 5.81
CA GLY A 250 10.85 -8.47 6.25
C GLY A 250 10.77 -9.64 7.22
N ALA A 251 11.49 -10.74 6.94
CA ALA A 251 11.57 -11.87 7.86
C ALA A 251 12.16 -11.47 9.23
N ASN A 252 13.19 -10.61 9.26
CA ASN A 252 13.76 -10.11 10.51
C ASN A 252 12.80 -9.18 11.26
N LEU A 253 12.11 -8.27 10.56
CA LEU A 253 11.12 -7.36 11.16
C LEU A 253 9.93 -8.15 11.71
N LYS A 254 9.43 -9.16 10.99
CA LYS A 254 8.34 -10.03 11.45
C LYS A 254 8.74 -10.84 12.69
N ARG A 255 10.00 -11.24 12.82
CA ARG A 255 10.53 -11.86 14.04
C ARG A 255 10.59 -10.89 15.23
N ARG A 256 10.79 -9.58 15.01
CA ARG A 256 10.69 -8.55 16.05
C ARG A 256 9.24 -8.28 16.46
N LYS A 257 8.31 -8.29 15.49
CA LYS A 257 6.86 -8.18 15.72
C LYS A 257 6.30 -9.28 16.63
N GLY A 258 6.75 -10.54 16.46
CA GLY A 258 6.29 -11.70 17.22
C GLY A 258 6.30 -11.53 18.75
N PRO A 259 7.39 -11.08 19.38
CA PRO A 259 7.41 -10.75 20.81
C PRO A 259 6.83 -9.37 21.16
N GLU A 260 6.63 -8.43 20.22
CA GLU A 260 6.14 -7.08 20.54
C GLU A 260 4.60 -6.97 20.56
N GLN A 261 3.88 -7.85 19.87
CA GLN A 261 2.41 -7.82 19.80
C GLN A 261 1.72 -9.00 20.49
N ASP A 262 2.43 -10.09 20.79
CA ASP A 262 1.85 -11.24 21.47
C ASP A 262 2.24 -11.24 22.94
N ASP A 263 1.30 -10.87 23.81
CA ASP A 263 1.54 -10.77 25.25
C ASP A 263 1.94 -12.13 25.87
N ALA A 264 1.49 -13.25 25.30
CA ALA A 264 1.96 -14.57 25.72
C ALA A 264 3.45 -14.77 25.37
N LEU A 265 3.90 -14.33 24.20
CA LEU A 265 5.33 -14.40 23.83
C LEU A 265 6.19 -13.40 24.60
N LYS A 266 5.66 -12.24 25.00
CA LYS A 266 6.33 -11.33 25.95
C LYS A 266 6.53 -11.99 27.30
N LEU A 267 5.46 -12.55 27.87
CA LEU A 267 5.48 -13.23 29.16
C LEU A 267 6.42 -14.44 29.11
N PHE A 268 6.43 -15.21 28.02
CA PHE A 268 7.40 -16.27 27.80
C PHE A 268 8.86 -15.78 27.87
N LYS A 269 9.19 -14.67 27.18
CA LYS A 269 10.53 -14.09 27.23
C LYS A 269 10.91 -13.70 28.67
N GLN A 270 10.01 -13.03 29.38
CA GLN A 270 10.22 -12.63 30.78
C GLN A 270 10.44 -13.85 31.69
N LEU A 271 9.60 -14.88 31.59
CA LEU A 271 9.72 -16.12 32.37
C LEU A 271 11.04 -16.82 32.07
N ARG A 272 11.44 -16.92 30.79
CA ARG A 272 12.71 -17.52 30.40
C ARG A 272 13.91 -16.77 30.99
N ASP A 273 13.92 -15.44 30.90
CA ASP A 273 15.02 -14.63 31.44
C ASP A 273 15.10 -14.76 32.98
N ARG A 274 13.94 -14.83 33.66
CA ARG A 274 13.88 -15.12 35.12
C ARG A 274 14.37 -16.52 35.45
N MET A 275 14.00 -17.52 34.65
CA MET A 275 14.41 -18.90 34.87
C MET A 275 15.90 -19.10 34.70
N TYR A 276 16.47 -18.46 33.68
CA TYR A 276 17.91 -18.43 33.48
C TYR A 276 18.63 -17.74 34.64
N ALA A 277 18.14 -16.58 35.09
CA ALA A 277 18.70 -15.88 36.25
C ALA A 277 18.55 -16.66 37.57
N ARG A 278 17.52 -17.51 37.71
CA ARG A 278 17.35 -18.40 38.86
C ARG A 278 18.38 -19.54 38.83
N MET A 279 18.57 -20.15 37.66
CA MET A 279 19.59 -21.18 37.46
C MET A 279 20.99 -20.67 37.78
N LEU A 280 21.37 -19.50 37.24
CA LEU A 280 22.66 -18.85 37.53
C LEU A 280 22.83 -18.60 39.04
N ARG A 281 21.84 -17.97 39.69
CA ARG A 281 21.90 -17.72 41.14
C ARG A 281 22.05 -18.99 41.97
N TYR A 282 21.41 -20.09 41.57
CA TYR A 282 21.50 -21.36 42.27
C TYR A 282 22.85 -22.06 42.04
N GLN A 283 23.38 -21.99 40.81
CA GLN A 283 24.67 -22.55 40.44
C GLN A 283 25.83 -21.82 41.15
N ASP A 284 25.79 -20.49 41.16
CA ASP A 284 26.84 -19.63 41.72
C ASP A 284 26.77 -19.50 43.25
N ALA A 285 25.65 -19.92 43.87
CA ALA A 285 25.51 -19.87 45.32
C ALA A 285 26.37 -20.94 46.02
N PRO A 286 27.13 -20.56 47.07
CA PRO A 286 27.81 -21.52 47.93
C PRO A 286 26.81 -22.43 48.63
N GLU A 287 27.21 -23.68 48.90
CA GLU A 287 26.31 -24.76 49.35
C GLU A 287 25.47 -24.39 50.58
N ASN A 288 26.07 -23.70 51.54
CA ASN A 288 25.41 -23.22 52.75
C ASN A 288 24.36 -22.09 52.54
N HIS A 289 24.24 -21.57 51.32
CA HIS A 289 23.29 -20.52 50.95
C HIS A 289 22.20 -21.03 49.99
N ARG A 290 22.31 -22.28 49.49
CA ARG A 290 21.35 -22.85 48.52
C ARG A 290 19.99 -23.12 49.14
N ASP A 291 19.95 -23.41 50.44
CA ASP A 291 18.73 -23.69 51.22
C ASP A 291 17.74 -22.51 51.23
N ARG A 292 18.23 -21.29 50.95
CA ARG A 292 17.44 -20.04 50.91
C ARG A 292 16.99 -19.67 49.49
N LEU A 293 17.36 -20.45 48.48
CA LEU A 293 17.03 -20.20 47.08
C LEU A 293 15.97 -21.18 46.59
N ILE A 294 15.17 -20.76 45.61
CA ILE A 294 14.30 -21.66 44.87
C ILE A 294 15.20 -22.58 44.03
N PRO A 295 15.14 -23.92 44.20
CA PRO A 295 15.99 -24.83 43.46
C PRO A 295 15.78 -24.72 41.95
N MET A 296 16.88 -24.55 41.21
CA MET A 296 16.89 -24.56 39.75
C MET A 296 18.26 -25.02 39.27
N THR A 297 18.44 -26.34 39.19
CA THR A 297 19.70 -26.90 38.68
C THR A 297 19.79 -26.71 37.16
N PRO A 298 21.00 -26.82 36.56
CA PRO A 298 21.15 -26.82 35.11
C PRO A 298 20.28 -27.87 34.41
N ILE A 299 20.11 -29.05 35.03
CA ILE A 299 19.26 -30.13 34.50
C ILE A 299 17.79 -29.72 34.51
N GLN A 300 17.30 -29.17 35.63
CA GLN A 300 15.92 -28.69 35.73
C GLN A 300 15.62 -27.53 34.75
N TYR A 301 16.61 -26.65 34.53
CA TYR A 301 16.49 -25.58 33.54
C TYR A 301 16.43 -26.13 32.11
N ASP A 302 17.24 -27.13 31.77
CA ASP A 302 17.26 -27.74 30.43
C ASP A 302 15.95 -28.50 30.12
N GLU A 303 15.41 -29.23 31.10
CA GLU A 303 14.09 -29.87 31.03
C GLU A 303 12.98 -28.83 30.81
N TRP A 304 13.00 -27.75 31.61
CA TRP A 304 12.06 -26.65 31.48
C TRP A 304 12.18 -25.95 30.12
N GLU A 305 13.40 -25.65 29.65
CA GLU A 305 13.63 -24.98 28.37
C GLU A 305 13.17 -25.84 27.19
N THR A 306 13.40 -27.15 27.25
CA THR A 306 12.94 -28.11 26.24
C THR A 306 11.42 -28.11 26.13
N ASN A 307 10.72 -28.21 27.27
CA ASN A 307 9.27 -28.11 27.32
C ASN A 307 8.77 -26.74 26.81
N ALA A 308 9.42 -25.64 27.21
CA ALA A 308 9.01 -24.30 26.81
C ALA A 308 9.22 -24.03 25.31
N ARG A 309 10.28 -24.58 24.69
CA ARG A 309 10.50 -24.56 23.23
C ARG A 309 9.44 -25.38 22.50
N GLN A 310 8.99 -26.50 23.07
CA GLN A 310 7.93 -27.33 22.50
C GLN A 310 6.57 -26.64 22.58
N ALA A 311 6.19 -26.14 23.76
CA ALA A 311 4.96 -25.39 23.98
C ALA A 311 4.90 -24.15 23.07
N ARG A 312 6.02 -23.43 22.90
CA ARG A 312 6.10 -22.30 21.95
C ARG A 312 5.86 -22.75 20.51
N ARG A 313 6.41 -23.89 20.07
CA ARG A 313 6.17 -24.42 18.72
C ARG A 313 4.70 -24.77 18.50
N GLU A 314 4.06 -25.40 19.49
CA GLU A 314 2.63 -25.75 19.44
C GLU A 314 1.73 -24.51 19.43
N TYR A 315 2.07 -23.51 20.25
CA TYR A 315 1.37 -22.22 20.30
C TYR A 315 1.49 -21.46 18.98
N MET A 316 2.72 -21.33 18.43
CA MET A 316 2.96 -20.69 17.12
C MET A 316 2.29 -21.43 15.96
N ALA A 317 2.03 -22.73 16.11
CA ALA A 317 1.28 -23.54 15.14
C ALA A 317 -0.25 -23.48 15.35
N GLY A 318 -0.74 -22.72 16.34
CA GLY A 318 -2.17 -22.60 16.67
C GLY A 318 -2.79 -23.84 17.31
N LYS A 319 -1.97 -24.80 17.77
CA LYS A 319 -2.45 -26.07 18.36
C LYS A 319 -2.92 -25.91 19.80
N ILE A 320 -2.41 -24.91 20.50
CA ILE A 320 -2.76 -24.58 21.88
C ILE A 320 -3.07 -23.08 21.99
N LYS A 321 -3.97 -22.72 22.90
CA LYS A 321 -4.31 -21.32 23.20
C LYS A 321 -3.22 -20.66 24.06
N ALA A 322 -3.21 -19.32 24.12
CA ALA A 322 -2.25 -18.56 24.92
C ALA A 322 -2.25 -18.96 26.41
N GLU A 323 -3.43 -19.19 27.00
CA GLU A 323 -3.57 -19.67 28.39
C GLU A 323 -2.87 -21.02 28.61
N GLU A 324 -3.11 -21.99 27.74
CA GLU A 324 -2.50 -23.33 27.80
C GLU A 324 -0.99 -23.26 27.57
N PHE A 325 -0.54 -22.40 26.66
CA PHE A 325 0.88 -22.12 26.45
C PHE A 325 1.54 -21.57 27.72
N LEU A 326 0.95 -20.54 28.34
CA LEU A 326 1.49 -19.92 29.56
C LEU A 326 1.47 -20.87 30.76
N ARG A 327 0.42 -21.68 30.93
CA ARG A 327 0.35 -22.70 32.00
C ARG A 327 1.45 -23.74 31.89
N ARG A 328 1.82 -24.14 30.66
CA ARG A 328 2.89 -25.14 30.46
C ARG A 328 4.28 -24.60 30.80
N ILE A 329 4.49 -23.29 30.71
CA ILE A 329 5.81 -22.69 30.94
C ILE A 329 5.96 -22.06 32.33
N ASP A 330 4.87 -21.67 32.99
CA ASP A 330 4.90 -21.07 34.32
C ASP A 330 4.91 -22.14 35.43
N THR A 331 5.96 -22.96 35.48
CA THR A 331 6.10 -24.05 36.45
C THR A 331 6.29 -23.57 37.89
N THR A 332 6.63 -22.30 38.08
CA THR A 332 6.80 -21.67 39.40
C THR A 332 5.61 -20.81 39.82
N HIS A 333 4.52 -20.81 39.02
CA HIS A 333 3.28 -20.09 39.29
C HIS A 333 3.49 -18.60 39.61
N GLU A 334 4.37 -17.94 38.85
CA GLU A 334 4.69 -16.53 39.00
C GLU A 334 3.67 -15.60 38.33
N LEU A 335 2.85 -16.12 37.41
CA LEU A 335 1.83 -15.35 36.74
C LEU A 335 0.55 -15.34 37.59
N ALA A 336 0.05 -14.14 37.92
CA ALA A 336 -1.15 -13.99 38.73
C ALA A 336 -2.44 -14.44 38.01
N ARG A 337 -2.48 -14.35 36.67
CA ARG A 337 -3.59 -14.79 35.80
C ARG A 337 -3.03 -15.20 34.43
N TYR A 338 -3.72 -16.12 33.76
CA TYR A 338 -3.32 -16.65 32.44
C TYR A 338 -4.18 -16.09 31.30
N ASP A 339 -5.27 -15.41 31.66
CA ASP A 339 -6.41 -14.99 30.85
C ASP A 339 -6.24 -13.58 30.25
N THR A 340 -5.09 -12.94 30.47
CA THR A 340 -4.81 -11.55 30.05
C THR A 340 -4.38 -11.41 28.59
N VAL A 341 -4.25 -12.51 27.84
CA VAL A 341 -3.81 -12.45 26.44
C VAL A 341 -5.02 -12.53 25.52
N LYS A 342 -5.65 -11.38 25.26
CA LYS A 342 -6.54 -11.25 24.10
C LYS A 342 -5.67 -11.23 22.86
N GLN A 343 -5.81 -12.23 22.01
CA GLN A 343 -5.48 -12.06 20.60
C GLN A 343 -6.54 -11.11 20.04
N GLU A 344 -6.27 -9.80 20.04
CA GLU A 344 -7.03 -8.88 19.22
C GLU A 344 -6.74 -9.27 17.77
N LEU A 345 -7.66 -10.05 17.20
CA LEU A 345 -7.72 -10.19 15.76
C LEU A 345 -7.96 -8.77 15.23
N PRO A 346 -7.10 -8.27 14.33
CA PRO A 346 -7.39 -7.02 13.65
C PRO A 346 -8.80 -7.10 13.06
N PRO A 347 -9.56 -5.99 13.04
CA PRO A 347 -10.84 -5.96 12.35
C PRO A 347 -10.68 -6.49 10.92
N GLU A 348 -11.71 -7.15 10.38
CA GLU A 348 -11.70 -7.72 9.01
C GLU A 348 -11.30 -6.67 7.94
N GLU A 349 -11.60 -5.40 8.20
CA GLU A 349 -11.16 -4.24 7.41
C GLU A 349 -10.62 -3.12 8.30
N SER A 350 -9.46 -2.57 7.92
CA SER A 350 -8.87 -1.40 8.60
C SER A 350 -9.69 -0.13 8.37
N PHE A 351 -9.53 0.89 9.23
CA PHE A 351 -10.18 2.19 9.02
C PHE A 351 -9.77 2.82 7.69
N TRP A 352 -8.51 2.65 7.30
CA TRP A 352 -8.01 2.98 5.98
C TRP A 352 -8.80 2.32 4.84
N GLN A 353 -8.98 0.99 4.89
CA GLN A 353 -9.74 0.27 3.87
C GLN A 353 -11.20 0.72 3.78
N LYS A 354 -11.81 1.12 4.90
CA LYS A 354 -13.18 1.70 4.89
C LYS A 354 -13.23 3.03 4.14
N ARG A 355 -12.20 3.88 4.26
CA ARG A 355 -12.12 5.13 3.50
C ARG A 355 -11.95 4.87 2.01
N VAL A 356 -11.05 3.95 1.65
CA VAL A 356 -10.82 3.54 0.26
C VAL A 356 -12.10 2.95 -0.34
N ALA A 357 -12.77 2.05 0.37
CA ALA A 357 -14.03 1.45 -0.06
C ALA A 357 -15.14 2.50 -0.31
N ALA A 358 -15.17 3.57 0.50
CA ALA A 358 -16.18 4.62 0.40
C ALA A 358 -15.93 5.62 -0.74
N ASP A 359 -14.68 5.78 -1.19
CA ASP A 359 -14.29 6.75 -2.22
C ASP A 359 -13.19 6.18 -3.11
N LEU A 360 -13.56 5.83 -4.35
CA LEU A 360 -12.62 5.31 -5.34
C LEU A 360 -11.52 6.33 -5.70
N ASP A 361 -11.82 7.62 -5.56
CA ASP A 361 -10.90 8.75 -5.79
C ASP A 361 -10.21 9.19 -4.50
N PHE A 362 -10.20 8.33 -3.46
CA PHE A 362 -9.53 8.63 -2.20
C PHE A 362 -8.03 8.85 -2.41
N ASP A 363 -7.62 10.12 -2.40
CA ASP A 363 -6.22 10.55 -2.41
C ASP A 363 -5.82 11.07 -1.01
N PRO A 364 -4.94 10.37 -0.28
CA PRO A 364 -4.45 10.81 1.01
C PRO A 364 -3.77 12.19 0.96
N GLU A 365 -3.17 12.58 -0.16
CA GLU A 365 -2.52 13.90 -0.27
C GLU A 365 -3.51 15.06 -0.29
N GLN A 366 -4.74 14.83 -0.77
CA GLN A 366 -5.77 15.87 -0.85
C GLN A 366 -6.80 15.79 0.27
N LYS A 367 -7.09 14.58 0.78
CA LYS A 367 -8.19 14.36 1.73
C LYS A 367 -7.86 14.74 3.17
N TYR A 368 -6.57 14.83 3.52
CA TYR A 368 -6.13 15.23 4.86
C TYR A 368 -5.64 16.69 4.85
N PRO A 369 -6.11 17.51 5.80
CA PRO A 369 -5.63 18.88 5.92
C PRO A 369 -4.16 18.91 6.36
N ALA A 370 -3.46 19.99 6.04
CA ALA A 370 -2.06 20.18 6.49
C ALA A 370 -1.92 20.14 8.02
N SER A 371 -2.91 20.67 8.75
CA SER A 371 -3.00 20.61 10.21
C SER A 371 -4.44 20.43 10.67
N PHE A 372 -4.66 19.63 11.71
CA PHE A 372 -5.97 19.41 12.32
C PHE A 372 -5.89 19.50 13.84
N MET A 373 -6.84 20.22 14.46
CA MET A 373 -6.88 20.39 15.91
C MET A 373 -8.03 19.59 16.52
N VAL A 374 -7.74 18.79 17.55
CA VAL A 374 -8.73 17.98 18.27
C VAL A 374 -8.69 18.30 19.76
N LEU A 375 -9.87 18.47 20.35
CA LEU A 375 -10.07 18.50 21.79
C LEU A 375 -10.81 17.23 22.21
N ASP A 376 -10.12 16.30 22.86
CA ASP A 376 -10.72 15.05 23.34
C ASP A 376 -11.42 15.27 24.70
N LEU A 377 -12.74 15.39 24.68
CA LEU A 377 -13.58 15.53 25.87
C LEU A 377 -14.03 14.18 26.46
N SER A 378 -13.66 13.06 25.85
CA SER A 378 -14.07 11.72 26.31
C SER A 378 -13.27 11.25 27.53
N LYS A 379 -12.11 11.85 27.80
CA LYS A 379 -11.28 11.53 28.95
C LYS A 379 -11.66 12.44 30.13
N PRO A 380 -11.94 11.88 31.33
CA PRO A 380 -12.15 12.68 32.53
C PRO A 380 -10.83 13.34 32.92
N THR A 381 -10.64 14.58 32.49
CA THR A 381 -9.49 15.42 32.84
C THR A 381 -9.99 16.80 33.20
N ASP A 382 -9.45 17.37 34.28
CA ASP A 382 -9.87 18.69 34.79
C ASP A 382 -9.40 19.84 33.88
N ASN A 383 -8.52 19.56 32.91
CA ASN A 383 -8.01 20.54 31.96
C ASN A 383 -7.75 19.92 30.56
N PRO A 384 -8.78 19.78 29.71
CA PRO A 384 -8.62 19.23 28.38
C PRO A 384 -7.80 20.18 27.49
N GLN A 385 -6.78 19.67 26.82
CA GLN A 385 -5.91 20.45 25.95
C GLN A 385 -6.12 20.12 24.48
N TRP A 386 -6.00 21.15 23.63
CA TRP A 386 -5.98 20.99 22.19
C TRP A 386 -4.73 20.24 21.75
N GLN A 387 -4.93 19.21 20.93
CA GLN A 387 -3.87 18.48 20.24
C GLN A 387 -3.86 18.90 18.78
N VAL A 388 -2.69 19.26 18.27
CA VAL A 388 -2.48 19.56 16.85
C VAL A 388 -1.89 18.32 16.20
N PHE A 389 -2.50 17.88 15.11
CA PHE A 389 -2.02 16.78 14.28
C PHE A 389 -1.58 17.31 12.92
N THR A 390 -0.45 16.82 12.42
CA THR A 390 -0.05 17.05 11.01
C THR A 390 -0.81 16.11 10.08
N LYS A 391 -0.79 16.39 8.77
CA LYS A 391 -1.30 15.50 7.73
C LYS A 391 -0.77 14.07 7.89
N GLU A 392 0.54 13.93 8.05
CA GLU A 392 1.22 12.63 8.15
C GLU A 392 0.77 11.87 9.39
N GLU A 393 0.56 12.55 10.51
CA GLU A 393 0.06 11.94 11.75
C GLU A 393 -1.38 11.44 11.61
N LEU A 394 -2.24 12.18 10.89
CA LEU A 394 -3.60 11.74 10.60
C LEU A 394 -3.62 10.51 9.69
N ILE A 395 -2.81 10.51 8.63
CA ILE A 395 -2.66 9.36 7.73
C ILE A 395 -2.15 8.15 8.52
N GLN A 396 -1.10 8.33 9.33
CA GLN A 396 -0.50 7.28 10.14
C GLN A 396 -1.52 6.69 11.14
N LYS A 397 -2.41 7.52 11.68
CA LYS A 397 -3.48 7.08 12.59
C LYS A 397 -4.56 6.28 11.86
N ASP A 398 -5.00 6.73 10.69
CA ASP A 398 -6.03 6.03 9.91
C ASP A 398 -5.49 4.72 9.30
N GLN A 399 -4.18 4.66 9.06
CA GLN A 399 -3.43 3.48 8.68
C GLN A 399 -3.00 2.60 9.87
N ASP A 400 -3.38 2.91 11.11
CA ASP A 400 -2.98 2.07 12.24
C ASP A 400 -3.51 0.63 12.05
N GLY A 401 -2.64 -0.35 12.32
CA GLY A 401 -2.89 -1.75 11.93
C GLY A 401 -2.59 -2.08 10.46
N HIS A 402 -2.55 -1.09 9.55
CA HIS A 402 -2.50 -1.22 8.08
C HIS A 402 -1.27 -0.54 7.42
N GLN A 403 -0.07 -0.93 7.83
CA GLN A 403 1.20 -0.37 7.31
C GLN A 403 2.23 -1.46 7.11
N SER A 404 3.25 -1.14 6.30
CA SER A 404 4.38 -2.03 6.05
C SER A 404 5.19 -2.29 7.32
N LEU A 405 5.86 -3.46 7.37
CA LEU A 405 6.80 -3.75 8.44
C LEU A 405 7.94 -2.72 8.49
N ARG A 406 8.32 -2.12 7.35
CA ARG A 406 9.37 -1.11 7.28
C ARG A 406 8.93 0.21 7.93
N GLU A 407 7.71 0.67 7.71
CA GLU A 407 7.19 1.87 8.38
C GLU A 407 7.03 1.63 9.87
N LYS A 408 6.44 0.49 10.26
CA LYS A 408 6.21 0.15 11.66
C LYS A 408 7.49 -0.03 12.47
N TYR A 409 8.51 -0.66 11.91
CA TYR A 409 9.69 -1.14 12.67
C TYR A 409 11.05 -0.76 12.07
N GLY A 410 11.07 0.00 10.96
CA GLY A 410 12.29 0.32 10.23
C GLY A 410 13.14 1.42 10.84
N LYS A 411 12.60 2.19 11.80
CA LYS A 411 13.36 3.17 12.58
C LYS A 411 14.06 2.44 13.74
N GLN A 412 15.39 2.32 13.70
CA GLN A 412 16.15 2.01 14.91
C GLN A 412 16.00 3.19 15.88
N PRO A 413 15.90 2.97 17.21
CA PRO A 413 16.11 4.06 18.16
C PRO A 413 17.48 4.70 17.86
N PRO A 414 17.63 6.02 17.94
CA PRO A 414 18.95 6.63 17.89
C PRO A 414 19.83 5.94 18.94
N ALA A 415 21.03 5.53 18.52
CA ALA A 415 22.00 4.96 19.44
C ALA A 415 22.17 5.94 20.60
N SER A 416 21.85 5.49 21.81
CA SER A 416 22.15 6.25 23.02
C SER A 416 23.62 6.67 22.96
N PRO A 417 23.96 7.94 23.20
CA PRO A 417 25.35 8.36 23.26
C PRO A 417 26.01 7.57 24.39
N ASP A 418 26.97 6.74 23.99
CA ASP A 418 27.61 5.81 24.89
C ASP A 418 28.31 6.58 26.02
N LYS A 419 28.13 6.08 27.23
CA LYS A 419 28.77 6.61 28.41
C LYS A 419 30.25 6.25 28.35
N SER A 420 31.08 7.28 28.48
CA SER A 420 32.37 7.25 29.17
C SER A 420 33.36 6.15 28.78
N GLU A 421 34.38 6.51 28.00
CA GLU A 421 35.72 6.00 28.24
C GLU A 421 36.49 7.05 29.05
N LYS A 422 36.71 6.71 30.33
CA LYS A 422 37.85 7.18 31.09
C LYS A 422 39.06 6.39 30.59
N GLY A 423 40.11 7.12 30.23
CA GLY A 423 41.46 6.63 29.97
C GLY A 423 42.39 7.81 29.88
#